data_AF-A0A2D4I6F4-F1
#
_entry.id   AF-A0A2D4I6F4-F1
#
_cell.length_a   1.000
_cell.length_b   1.000
_cell.length_c   1.000
_cell.angle_alpha   90.00
_cell.angle_beta   90.00
_cell.angle_gamma   90.00
#
_symmetry.space_group_name_H-M   'P 1'
#
loop_
_entity.id
_entity.type
_entity.pdbx_description
1 polymer ?
#
loop_
_entity_poly.entity_id
_entity_poly.type
_entity_poly.pdbx_seq_one_letter_code
_entity_poly.pdbx_strand_id
1 'polypeptide(L)'
;IRHFLVGLLAGLWEFPSILLEQGQEKQQKVILTDHLLTSLGNDLAVRQLQYVGEVLHIFSHIRQTYLIYFLNVDKDEENWNKNVELPASRWVTKTEFQISAISTAMKKVLKI
;
A
#
# COMPACT_ATOMS: atom_id res chain seq x y z
N ILE A 1 2.72 -4.39 -4.59
CA ILE A 1 3.15 -5.69 -4.02
C ILE A 1 2.20 -6.76 -4.53
N ARG A 2 2.70 -7.95 -4.84
CA ARG A 2 1.87 -9.11 -5.18
C ARG A 2 1.80 -10.04 -3.98
N HIS A 3 0.62 -10.18 -3.37
CA HIS A 3 0.43 -11.14 -2.29
C HIS A 3 0.34 -12.56 -2.86
N PHE A 4 1.27 -13.44 -2.46
CA PHE A 4 1.16 -14.89 -2.65
C PHE A 4 0.39 -15.50 -1.48
N LEU A 5 -0.90 -15.19 -1.38
CA LEU A 5 -1.82 -16.01 -0.59
C LEU A 5 -2.54 -16.96 -1.54
N VAL A 6 -2.86 -18.17 -1.10
CA VAL A 6 -3.70 -19.13 -1.85
C VAL A 6 -5.17 -18.72 -1.61
N GLY A 7 -5.91 -18.32 -2.65
CA GLY A 7 -7.29 -17.85 -2.49
C GLY A 7 -7.87 -17.11 -3.71
N LEU A 8 -9.13 -16.65 -3.62
CA LEU A 8 -9.87 -16.03 -4.73
C LEU A 8 -9.25 -14.71 -5.23
N LEU A 9 -8.57 -13.98 -4.35
CA LEU A 9 -7.89 -12.71 -4.67
C LEU A 9 -6.36 -12.87 -4.76
N ALA A 10 -5.88 -14.12 -4.78
CA ALA A 10 -4.48 -14.46 -4.92
C ALA A 10 -3.87 -13.89 -6.19
N GLY A 11 -2.66 -13.35 -6.09
CA GLY A 11 -1.89 -12.95 -7.27
C GLY A 11 -2.38 -11.68 -7.97
N LEU A 12 -3.39 -10.99 -7.42
CA LEU A 12 -3.75 -9.62 -7.81
C LEU A 12 -2.67 -8.64 -7.34
N TRP A 13 -2.55 -7.53 -8.07
CA TRP A 13 -1.70 -6.41 -7.69
C TRP A 13 -2.42 -5.53 -6.68
N GLU A 14 -1.73 -5.23 -5.59
CA GLU A 14 -2.25 -4.39 -4.52
C GLU A 14 -1.19 -3.40 -4.04
N PHE A 15 -1.66 -2.32 -3.42
CA PHE A 15 -0.78 -1.41 -2.67
C PHE A 15 -0.22 -2.13 -1.43
N PRO A 16 1.00 -1.78 -0.96
CA PRO A 16 1.47 -2.22 0.34
C PRO A 16 0.46 -1.87 1.43
N SER A 17 0.00 -2.87 2.18
CA SER A 17 -0.96 -2.70 3.27
C SER A 17 -0.62 -3.57 4.45
N ILE A 18 -0.93 -3.09 5.65
CA ILE A 18 -0.86 -3.85 6.89
C ILE A 18 -2.26 -4.05 7.45
N LEU A 19 -2.50 -5.19 8.09
CA LEU A 19 -3.72 -5.41 8.86
C LEU A 19 -3.54 -4.78 10.24
N LEU A 20 -4.46 -3.89 10.62
CA LEU A 20 -4.48 -3.31 11.96
C LEU A 20 -5.38 -4.16 12.86
N GLU A 21 -4.84 -4.60 13.99
CA GLU A 21 -5.64 -5.28 15.03
C GLU A 21 -6.42 -4.27 15.88
N GLN A 22 -7.45 -4.75 16.57
CA GLN A 22 -8.25 -3.92 17.47
C GLN A 22 -7.37 -3.25 18.53
N GLY A 23 -7.51 -1.94 18.69
CA GLY A 23 -6.71 -1.14 19.63
C GLY A 23 -5.42 -0.55 19.06
N GLN A 24 -5.01 -0.94 17.85
CA GLN A 24 -3.81 -0.39 17.19
C GLN A 24 -4.09 0.90 16.40
N GLU A 25 -5.32 1.41 16.42
CA GLU A 25 -5.74 2.62 15.68
C GLU A 25 -4.89 3.86 16.02
N LYS A 26 -4.46 3.99 17.29
CA LYS A 26 -3.58 5.10 17.72
C LYS A 26 -2.13 4.92 17.28
N GLN A 27 -1.72 3.68 16.98
CA GLN A 27 -0.36 3.31 16.57
C GLN A 27 -0.26 3.00 15.07
N GLN A 28 -1.38 3.10 14.32
CA GLN A 28 -1.46 2.77 12.90
C GLN A 28 -0.34 3.39 12.07
N LYS A 29 -0.03 4.67 12.33
CA LYS A 29 0.98 5.41 11.57
C LYS A 29 2.37 4.87 11.86
N VAL A 30 2.64 4.50 13.12
CA VAL A 30 3.93 3.93 13.56
C VAL A 30 4.12 2.54 12.93
N ILE A 31 3.11 1.67 12.99
CA ILE A 31 3.18 0.32 12.42
C ILE A 31 3.35 0.39 10.89
N LEU A 32 2.60 1.27 10.23
CA LEU A 32 2.74 1.49 8.80
C LEU A 32 4.12 2.03 8.43
N THR A 33 4.63 2.95 9.25
CA THR A 33 5.96 3.54 9.09
C THR A 33 7.06 2.49 9.20
N ASP A 34 7.01 1.64 10.21
CA ASP A 34 7.97 0.58 10.46
C ASP A 34 7.97 -0.47 9.32
N HIS A 35 6.78 -0.85 8.85
CA HIS A 35 6.62 -1.76 7.71
C HIS A 35 7.18 -1.15 6.42
N LEU A 36 6.93 0.15 6.18
CA LEU A 36 7.50 0.86 5.04
C LEU A 36 9.00 1.02 5.15
N LEU A 37 9.54 1.28 6.35
CA LEU A 37 10.99 1.38 6.58
C LEU A 37 11.68 0.05 6.29
N THR A 38 11.09 -1.07 6.72
CA THR A 38 11.60 -2.41 6.41
C THR A 38 11.54 -2.72 4.91
N SER A 39 10.52 -2.22 4.21
CA SER A 39 10.30 -2.49 2.79
C SER A 39 11.09 -1.57 1.85
N LEU A 40 11.21 -0.28 2.18
CA LEU A 40 11.84 0.75 1.35
C LEU A 40 13.25 1.11 1.83
N GLY A 41 13.62 0.81 3.07
CA GLY A 41 14.94 1.10 3.65
C GLY A 41 15.23 2.58 3.90
N ASN A 42 14.25 3.48 3.78
CA ASN A 42 14.45 4.93 3.86
C ASN A 42 13.50 5.59 4.88
N ASP A 43 14.05 6.17 5.96
CA ASP A 43 13.32 6.89 7.03
C ASP A 43 12.69 8.21 6.56
N LEU A 44 13.36 8.92 5.63
CA LEU A 44 12.94 10.25 5.17
C LEU A 44 11.64 10.20 4.38
N ALA A 45 11.52 9.19 3.52
CA ALA A 45 10.28 8.92 2.79
C ALA A 45 9.12 8.78 3.80
N VAL A 46 9.31 7.99 4.85
CA VAL A 46 8.22 7.70 5.79
C VAL A 46 7.74 8.93 6.58
N ARG A 47 8.61 9.93 6.79
CA ARG A 47 8.21 11.22 7.40
C ARG A 47 7.22 12.00 6.55
N GLN A 48 7.24 11.81 5.23
CA GLN A 48 6.34 12.46 4.27
C GLN A 48 5.01 11.71 4.08
N LEU A 49 4.76 10.65 4.86
CA LEU A 49 3.53 9.88 4.78
C LEU A 49 2.32 10.70 5.26
N GLN A 50 1.36 10.89 4.36
CA GLN A 50 0.15 11.68 4.57
C GLN A 50 -1.08 10.80 4.53
N TYR A 51 -1.96 10.92 5.52
CA TYR A 51 -3.29 10.30 5.45
C TYR A 51 -4.13 11.04 4.42
N VAL A 52 -4.74 10.31 3.48
CA VAL A 52 -5.56 10.89 2.39
C VAL A 52 -7.02 10.49 2.46
N GLY A 53 -7.38 9.50 3.26
CA GLY A 53 -8.78 9.13 3.49
C GLY A 53 -9.00 7.65 3.73
N GLU A 54 -10.25 7.23 3.54
CA GLU A 54 -10.73 5.89 3.86
C GLU A 54 -11.54 5.28 2.73
N VAL A 55 -11.34 3.98 2.49
CA VAL A 55 -12.11 3.20 1.52
C VAL A 55 -12.74 2.01 2.22
N LEU A 56 -14.07 2.03 2.32
CA LEU A 56 -14.85 0.87 2.75
C LEU A 56 -15.11 -0.07 1.55
N HIS A 57 -14.67 -1.31 1.69
CA HIS A 57 -14.99 -2.39 0.78
C HIS A 57 -15.81 -3.46 1.51
N ILE A 58 -16.97 -3.78 0.95
CA ILE A 58 -17.91 -4.74 1.52
C ILE A 58 -18.02 -5.90 0.54
N PHE A 59 -17.48 -7.05 0.93
CA PHE A 59 -17.82 -8.34 0.33
C PHE A 59 -19.13 -8.84 0.94
N SER A 60 -19.73 -9.87 0.36
CA SER A 60 -21.04 -10.39 0.79
C SER A 60 -21.14 -10.71 2.29
N HIS A 61 -20.02 -11.05 2.94
CA HIS A 61 -19.97 -11.42 4.35
C HIS A 61 -18.81 -10.78 5.13
N ILE A 62 -18.03 -9.89 4.49
CA ILE A 62 -16.83 -9.28 5.10
C ILE A 62 -16.85 -7.78 4.84
N ARG A 63 -16.65 -6.99 5.89
CA ARG A 63 -16.47 -5.54 5.81
C ARG A 63 -15.01 -5.22 6.08
N GLN A 64 -14.35 -4.58 5.13
CA GLN A 64 -12.95 -4.18 5.22
C GLN A 64 -12.84 -2.67 5.02
N THR A 65 -12.31 -1.97 6.01
CA THR A 65 -12.00 -0.55 5.92
C THR A 65 -10.52 -0.38 5.66
N TYR A 66 -10.17 0.28 4.57
CA TYR A 66 -8.79 0.61 4.22
C TYR A 66 -8.51 2.06 4.60
N LEU A 67 -7.49 2.27 5.41
CA LEU A 67 -6.94 3.59 5.70
C LEU A 67 -5.87 3.89 4.65
N ILE A 68 -6.07 4.96 3.88
CA ILE A 68 -5.22 5.26 2.73
C ILE A 68 -4.20 6.32 3.13
N TYR A 69 -2.95 5.99 2.90
CA TYR A 69 -1.82 6.90 3.09
C TYR A 69 -1.10 7.08 1.76
N PHE A 70 -0.74 8.33 1.48
CA PHE A 70 0.05 8.71 0.32
C PHE A 70 1.47 9.05 0.75
N LEU A 71 2.43 8.62 -0.06
CA LEU A 71 3.85 8.85 0.14
C LEU A 71 4.43 9.38 -1.17
N ASN A 72 5.01 10.58 -1.13
CA ASN A 72 5.78 11.13 -2.24
C ASN A 72 7.26 10.81 -2.05
N VAL A 73 7.86 10.09 -3.01
CA VAL A 73 9.27 9.68 -2.98
C VAL A 73 10.16 10.59 -3.84
N ASP A 74 9.59 11.48 -4.68
CA ASP A 74 10.35 12.37 -5.58
C ASP A 74 11.18 13.43 -4.86
N LYS A 75 10.92 13.71 -3.58
CA LYS A 75 11.72 14.69 -2.82
C LYS A 75 12.99 14.11 -2.20
N ASP A 76 13.17 12.79 -2.27
CA ASP A 76 14.24 12.02 -1.63
C ASP A 76 15.09 11.26 -2.68
N GLU A 77 15.32 11.85 -3.85
CA GLU A 77 16.03 11.23 -4.98
C GLU A 77 17.44 10.71 -4.64
N GLU A 78 18.09 11.22 -3.59
CA GLU A 78 19.44 10.78 -3.20
C GLU A 78 19.49 9.46 -2.41
N ASN A 79 18.38 8.97 -1.84
CA ASN A 79 18.42 7.81 -0.93
C ASN A 79 17.49 6.64 -1.27
N TRP A 80 16.62 6.78 -2.27
CA TRP A 80 15.74 5.67 -2.65
C TRP A 80 16.31 4.91 -3.86
N ASN A 81 16.67 3.65 -3.64
CA ASN A 81 17.25 2.82 -4.69
C ASN A 81 16.14 2.34 -5.64
N LYS A 82 15.99 3.04 -6.77
CA LYS A 82 15.13 2.66 -7.91
C LYS A 82 15.35 1.22 -8.40
N ASN A 83 16.51 0.62 -8.09
CA ASN A 83 16.89 -0.74 -8.48
C ASN A 83 16.65 -1.80 -7.39
N VAL A 84 16.03 -1.45 -6.25
CA VAL A 84 15.49 -2.46 -5.32
C VAL A 84 14.19 -3.00 -5.90
N GLU A 85 14.34 -3.90 -6.88
CA GLU A 85 13.27 -4.78 -7.31
C GLU A 85 13.13 -5.87 -6.23
N LEU A 86 12.28 -5.62 -5.23
CA LEU A 86 11.79 -6.71 -4.39
C LEU A 86 11.06 -7.69 -5.31
N PRO A 87 11.23 -9.02 -5.15
CA PRO A 87 10.71 -10.03 -6.09
C PRO A 87 9.17 -10.01 -6.31
N ALA A 88 8.42 -9.24 -5.53
CA ALA A 88 6.98 -9.03 -5.66
C ALA A 88 6.54 -7.55 -5.75
N SER A 89 7.45 -6.61 -5.96
CA SER A 89 7.16 -5.17 -6.07
C SER A 89 7.69 -4.61 -7.38
N ARG A 90 6.95 -3.69 -7.99
CA ARG A 90 7.39 -2.94 -9.18
C ARG A 90 6.83 -1.54 -9.16
N TRP A 91 7.56 -0.63 -9.79
CA TRP A 91 7.07 0.71 -10.08
C TRP A 91 6.22 0.66 -11.34
N VAL A 92 5.08 1.35 -11.29
CA VAL A 92 4.11 1.38 -12.38
C VAL A 92 3.52 2.77 -12.50
N THR A 93 3.22 3.17 -13.72
CA THR A 93 2.41 4.35 -13.99
C THR A 93 0.96 4.11 -13.56
N LYS A 94 0.20 5.22 -13.41
CA LYS A 94 -1.24 5.15 -13.10
C LYS A 94 -2.00 4.29 -14.11
N THR A 95 -1.67 4.42 -15.40
CA THR A 95 -2.30 3.66 -16.49
C THR A 95 -1.99 2.16 -16.38
N GLU A 96 -0.72 1.80 -16.16
CA GLU A 96 -0.30 0.41 -16.00
C GLU A 96 -0.96 -0.26 -14.79
N PHE A 97 -1.14 0.48 -13.70
CA PHE A 97 -1.85 -0.03 -12.53
C PHE A 97 -3.34 -0.28 -12.82
N GLN A 98 -4.00 0.59 -13.60
CA GLN A 98 -5.41 0.43 -13.96
C GLN A 98 -5.70 -0.78 -14.87
N ILE A 99 -4.77 -1.10 -15.77
CA ILE A 99 -4.88 -2.27 -16.66
C ILE A 99 -4.38 -3.56 -15.99
N SER A 100 -3.67 -3.46 -14.86
CA SER A 100 -3.21 -4.61 -14.09
C SER A 100 -4.40 -5.32 -13.43
N ALA A 101 -4.21 -6.61 -13.11
CA ALA A 101 -5.19 -7.37 -12.36
C ALA A 101 -5.27 -6.87 -10.91
N ILE A 102 -6.11 -5.86 -10.65
CA ILE A 102 -6.32 -5.23 -9.35
C ILE A 102 -7.76 -5.46 -8.86
N SER A 103 -7.96 -5.53 -7.54
CA SER A 103 -9.30 -5.67 -6.95
C SER A 103 -10.14 -4.40 -7.14
N THR A 104 -11.47 -4.53 -7.02
CA THR A 104 -12.38 -3.38 -7.05
C THR A 104 -12.14 -2.41 -5.89
N ALA A 105 -11.64 -2.89 -4.75
CA ALA A 105 -11.18 -2.04 -3.65
C ALA A 105 -10.00 -1.17 -4.10
N MET A 106 -8.98 -1.75 -4.72
CA MET A 106 -7.80 -1.01 -5.20
C MET A 106 -8.15 0.03 -6.28
N LYS A 107 -9.15 -0.26 -7.12
CA LYS A 107 -9.70 0.73 -8.06
C LYS A 107 -10.31 1.95 -7.37
N LYS A 108 -10.92 1.77 -6.20
CA LYS A 108 -11.44 2.88 -5.38
C LYS A 108 -10.30 3.66 -4.72
N VAL A 109 -9.29 2.96 -4.19
CA VAL A 109 -8.10 3.57 -3.59
C VAL A 109 -7.40 4.52 -4.57
N LEU A 110 -7.25 4.12 -5.84
CA LEU A 110 -6.61 4.94 -6.87
C LEU A 110 -7.38 6.23 -7.23
N LYS A 111 -8.66 6.33 -6.85
CA LYS A 111 -9.53 7.48 -7.16
C LYS A 111 -9.55 8.52 -6.03
N ILE A 112 -9.04 8.19 -4.85
CA ILE A 112 -8.81 9.15 -3.76
C ILE A 112 -7.66 10.05 -4.17
#